data_AF-A0A061N501-F1
#
_entry.id   AF-A0A061N501-F1
#
_cell.length_a   1.000
_cell.length_b   1.000
_cell.length_c   1.000
_cell.angle_alpha   90.00
_cell.angle_beta   90.00
_cell.angle_gamma   90.00
#
_symmetry.space_group_name_H-M   'P 1'
#
loop_
_entity.id
_entity.type
_entity.pdbx_description
1 polymer ?
#
loop_
_entity_poly.entity_id
_entity_poly.type
_entity_poly.pdbx_seq_one_letter_code
_entity_poly.pdbx_strand_id
1 'polypeptide(L)'
;MNTRLLSLLILITGLLYIFIIPNVFEQSTIIVVFKVIPMLLIIVYGLKIRERGIRNLVMYGLIVCAIADVAIAYSFLAGLVIFLLGHLLYIPAFWKYRKHTTLKWPFIAIAIYMGSMGGLWIDADRYD
;
A
#
# COMPACT_ATOMS: atom_id res chain seq x y z
N MET A 1 -18.81 -14.07 -3.11
CA MET A 1 -18.12 -13.35 -2.00
C MET A 1 -18.28 -11.84 -2.18
N ASN A 2 -19.00 -11.19 -1.26
CA ASN A 2 -19.30 -9.76 -1.30
C ASN A 2 -18.01 -8.92 -1.34
N THR A 3 -17.99 -7.87 -2.18
CA THR A 3 -16.88 -6.90 -2.28
C THR A 3 -16.63 -6.19 -0.96
N ARG A 4 -17.67 -5.94 -0.16
CA ARG A 4 -17.58 -5.36 1.19
C ARG A 4 -16.77 -6.25 2.15
N LEU A 5 -16.93 -7.57 2.05
CA LEU A 5 -16.18 -8.53 2.88
C LEU A 5 -14.69 -8.52 2.52
N LEU A 6 -14.37 -8.43 1.22
CA LEU A 6 -12.99 -8.30 0.76
C LEU A 6 -12.33 -7.01 1.24
N SER A 7 -13.02 -5.87 1.12
CA SER A 7 -12.48 -4.59 1.62
C SER A 7 -12.25 -4.62 3.13
N LEU A 8 -13.15 -5.23 3.90
CA LEU A 8 -12.96 -5.41 5.34
C LEU A 8 -11.75 -6.30 5.63
N LEU A 9 -11.59 -7.42 4.92
CA LEU A 9 -10.42 -8.29 5.12
C LEU A 9 -9.11 -7.60 4.74
N ILE A 10 -9.06 -6.79 3.67
CA ILE A 10 -7.89 -6.00 3.29
C ILE A 10 -7.54 -5.02 4.41
N LEU A 11 -8.54 -4.32 4.95
CA LEU A 11 -8.34 -3.34 6.00
C LEU A 11 -7.85 -4.02 7.29
N ILE A 12 -8.49 -5.11 7.70
CA ILE A 12 -8.12 -5.86 8.91
C ILE A 12 -6.70 -6.42 8.77
N THR A 13 -6.38 -7.09 7.66
CA THR A 13 -5.05 -7.68 7.43
C THR A 13 -3.95 -6.62 7.33
N GLY A 14 -4.22 -5.48 6.70
CA GLY A 14 -3.30 -4.34 6.67
C GLY A 14 -3.03 -3.74 8.05
N LEU A 15 -4.08 -3.55 8.86
CA LEU A 15 -3.93 -3.05 10.23
C LEU A 15 -3.15 -4.03 11.12
N LEU A 16 -3.44 -5.33 10.99
CA LEU A 16 -2.75 -6.39 11.72
C LEU A 16 -1.26 -6.39 11.37
N TYR A 17 -0.92 -6.25 10.09
CA TYR A 17 0.46 -6.15 9.64
C TYR A 17 1.19 -4.94 10.20
N ILE A 18 0.57 -3.75 10.20
CA ILE A 18 1.23 -2.52 10.65
C ILE A 18 1.47 -2.53 12.17
N PHE A 19 0.49 -2.92 12.98
CA PHE A 19 0.56 -2.74 14.43
C PHE A 19 1.15 -3.95 15.17
N ILE A 20 0.88 -5.17 14.71
CA ILE A 20 1.12 -6.39 15.50
C ILE A 20 2.38 -7.10 15.02
N ILE A 21 2.57 -7.24 13.71
CA ILE A 21 3.60 -8.12 13.15
C ILE A 21 5.05 -7.65 13.40
N PRO A 22 5.42 -6.37 13.19
CA PRO A 22 6.80 -5.94 13.43
C PRO A 22 7.21 -5.98 14.90
N ASN A 23 6.26 -6.06 15.83
CA ASN A 23 6.54 -6.13 17.27
C ASN A 23 6.64 -7.57 17.81
N VAL A 24 6.19 -8.58 17.03
CA VAL A 24 5.99 -9.95 17.53
C VAL A 24 6.91 -10.97 16.86
N PHE A 25 7.39 -10.71 15.64
CA PHE A 25 8.22 -11.65 14.89
C PHE A 25 9.61 -11.07 14.60
N GLU A 26 10.65 -11.73 15.12
CA GLU A 26 12.04 -11.39 14.78
C GLU A 26 12.48 -11.96 13.41
N GLN A 27 11.73 -12.91 12.86
CA GLN A 27 12.10 -13.62 11.64
C GLN A 27 11.57 -12.92 10.38
N SER A 28 12.50 -12.42 9.57
CA SER A 28 12.26 -11.62 8.37
C SER A 28 11.30 -12.26 7.35
N THR A 29 11.28 -13.59 7.23
CA THR A 29 10.42 -14.29 6.25
C THR A 29 8.93 -14.22 6.59
N ILE A 30 8.56 -14.31 7.88
CA ILE A 30 7.15 -14.32 8.31
C ILE A 30 6.51 -12.95 8.08
N ILE A 31 7.29 -11.89 8.33
CA ILE A 31 6.88 -10.50 8.09
C ILE A 31 6.56 -10.30 6.60
N VAL A 32 7.39 -10.83 5.71
CA VAL A 32 7.21 -10.70 4.26
C VAL A 32 5.96 -11.43 3.77
N VAL A 33 5.69 -12.64 4.26
CA VAL A 33 4.47 -13.39 3.90
C VAL A 33 3.21 -12.63 4.28
N PHE A 34 3.18 -12.05 5.49
CA PHE A 34 2.03 -11.27 5.94
C PHE A 34 1.84 -9.95 5.19
N LYS A 35 2.89 -9.42 4.55
CA LYS A 35 2.80 -8.29 3.63
C LYS A 35 2.20 -8.68 2.28
N VAL A 36 2.47 -9.89 1.80
CA VAL A 36 1.96 -10.40 0.52
C VAL A 36 0.45 -10.73 0.59
N ILE A 37 -0.06 -11.16 1.75
CA ILE A 37 -1.49 -11.47 1.96
C ILE A 37 -2.43 -10.30 1.55
N PRO A 38 -2.32 -9.09 2.11
CA PRO A 38 -3.18 -7.97 1.74
C PRO A 38 -3.03 -7.61 0.25
N MET A 39 -1.83 -7.79 -0.31
CA MET A 39 -1.57 -7.54 -1.73
C MET A 39 -2.32 -8.51 -2.64
N LEU A 40 -2.34 -9.80 -2.30
CA LEU A 40 -3.14 -10.81 -3.00
C LEU A 40 -4.65 -10.51 -2.90
N LEU A 41 -5.12 -10.05 -1.74
CA LEU A 41 -6.52 -9.66 -1.58
C LEU A 41 -6.90 -8.46 -2.48
N ILE A 42 -6.01 -7.48 -2.64
CA ILE A 42 -6.23 -6.34 -3.54
C ILE A 42 -6.27 -6.81 -5.00
N ILE A 43 -5.42 -7.77 -5.40
CA ILE A 43 -5.45 -8.37 -6.75
C ILE A 43 -6.79 -9.07 -7.00
N VAL A 44 -7.26 -9.88 -6.05
CA VAL A 44 -8.57 -10.57 -6.13
C VAL A 44 -9.73 -9.57 -6.18
N TYR A 45 -9.63 -8.46 -5.44
CA TYR A 45 -10.60 -7.38 -5.52
C TYR A 45 -10.62 -6.74 -6.93
N GLY A 46 -9.46 -6.47 -7.49
CA GLY A 46 -9.30 -5.93 -8.85
C GLY A 46 -9.91 -6.82 -9.94
N LEU A 47 -9.79 -8.14 -9.81
CA LEU A 47 -10.39 -9.11 -10.75
C LEU A 47 -11.93 -9.03 -10.82
N LYS A 48 -12.58 -8.58 -9.75
CA LYS A 48 -14.05 -8.44 -9.71
C LYS A 48 -14.56 -7.16 -10.37
N ILE A 49 -13.68 -6.24 -10.74
CA ILE A 49 -14.05 -5.00 -11.41
C ILE A 49 -14.32 -5.29 -12.91
N ARG A 50 -15.50 -4.90 -13.38
CA ARG A 50 -15.99 -5.21 -14.74
C ARG A 50 -15.34 -4.36 -15.84
N GLU A 51 -14.80 -3.20 -15.49
CA GLU A 51 -14.04 -2.31 -16.38
C GLU A 51 -12.74 -2.99 -16.85
N ARG A 52 -12.65 -3.38 -18.12
CA ARG A 52 -11.55 -4.23 -18.62
C ARG A 52 -10.29 -3.46 -19.01
N GLY A 53 -10.43 -2.25 -19.56
CA GLY A 53 -9.31 -1.56 -20.21
C GLY A 53 -8.19 -1.15 -19.25
N ILE A 54 -8.56 -0.44 -18.18
CA ILE A 54 -7.60 0.13 -17.22
C ILE A 54 -7.22 -0.87 -16.13
N ARG A 55 -8.15 -1.79 -15.81
CA ARG A 55 -7.93 -2.87 -14.83
C ARG A 55 -6.71 -3.70 -15.17
N ASN A 56 -6.51 -4.05 -16.44
CA ASN A 56 -5.38 -4.90 -16.82
C ASN A 56 -4.03 -4.21 -16.53
N LEU A 57 -3.87 -2.92 -16.82
CA LEU A 57 -2.66 -2.16 -16.47
C LEU A 57 -2.42 -2.14 -14.95
N VAL A 58 -3.47 -1.86 -14.18
CA VAL A 58 -3.40 -1.83 -12.71
C VAL A 58 -3.03 -3.20 -12.16
N MET A 59 -3.61 -4.26 -12.72
CA MET A 59 -3.33 -5.64 -12.31
C MET A 59 -1.90 -6.07 -12.63
N TYR A 60 -1.38 -5.75 -13.82
CA TYR A 60 0.01 -6.03 -14.15
C TYR A 60 0.96 -5.29 -13.20
N GLY A 61 0.71 -4.00 -12.94
CA GLY A 61 1.49 -3.22 -11.97
C GLY A 61 1.44 -3.82 -10.57
N LEU A 62 0.26 -4.24 -10.10
CA LEU A 62 0.09 -4.88 -8.79
C LEU A 62 0.84 -6.22 -8.66
N ILE A 63 0.83 -7.04 -9.71
CA ILE A 63 1.56 -8.32 -9.73
C ILE A 63 3.06 -8.06 -9.68
N VAL A 64 3.56 -7.10 -10.47
CA VAL A 64 4.97 -6.69 -10.45
C VAL A 64 5.37 -6.16 -9.07
N CYS A 65 4.53 -5.34 -8.44
CA CYS A 65 4.79 -4.84 -7.08
C CYS A 65 4.78 -5.95 -6.03
N ALA A 66 3.93 -6.97 -6.15
CA ALA A 66 3.93 -8.11 -5.23
C ALA A 66 5.23 -8.94 -5.35
N ILE A 67 5.74 -9.11 -6.58
CA ILE A 67 7.04 -9.74 -6.82
C ILE A 67 8.16 -8.87 -6.26
N ALA A 68 8.06 -7.55 -6.43
CA ALA A 68 9.03 -6.59 -5.92
C ALA A 68 9.12 -6.64 -4.38
N ASP A 69 8.00 -6.79 -3.67
CA ASP A 69 7.98 -6.90 -2.21
C ASP A 69 8.69 -8.17 -1.70
N VAL A 70 8.57 -9.27 -2.44
CA VAL A 70 9.36 -10.49 -2.16
C VAL A 70 10.83 -10.24 -2.50
N ALA A 71 11.13 -9.56 -3.61
CA ALA A 71 12.50 -9.23 -3.99
C ALA A 71 13.19 -8.31 -2.97
N ILE A 72 12.47 -7.36 -2.35
CA ILE A 72 13.00 -6.50 -1.27
C ILE A 72 13.50 -7.33 -0.08
N ALA A 73 12.84 -8.45 0.22
CA ALA A 73 13.25 -9.34 1.30
C ALA A 73 14.61 -10.01 1.07
N TYR A 74 14.97 -10.25 -0.19
CA TYR A 74 16.25 -10.85 -0.57
C TYR A 74 17.31 -9.80 -0.92
N SER A 75 16.90 -8.73 -1.60
CA SER A 75 17.74 -7.61 -2.01
C SER A 75 16.92 -6.33 -2.03
N PHE A 76 17.14 -5.50 -1.02
CA PHE A 76 16.44 -4.22 -0.86
C PHE A 76 16.52 -3.36 -2.12
N LEU A 77 17.71 -3.20 -2.71
CA LEU A 77 17.92 -2.35 -3.88
C LEU A 77 17.24 -2.90 -5.13
N ALA A 78 17.38 -4.19 -5.42
CA ALA A 78 16.76 -4.80 -6.59
C ALA A 78 15.23 -4.76 -6.49
N GLY A 79 14.70 -5.08 -5.30
CA GLY A 79 13.28 -4.98 -5.04
C GLY A 79 12.74 -3.56 -5.16
N LEU A 80 13.48 -2.54 -4.68
CA LEU A 80 13.08 -1.14 -4.79
C LEU A 80 12.97 -0.68 -6.26
N VAL A 81 13.92 -1.07 -7.11
CA VAL A 81 13.89 -0.72 -8.55
C VAL A 81 12.69 -1.37 -9.24
N ILE A 82 12.45 -2.67 -9.00
CA ILE A 82 11.30 -3.39 -9.58
C ILE A 82 9.98 -2.80 -9.07
N PHE A 83 9.93 -2.42 -7.79
CA PHE A 83 8.77 -1.78 -7.17
C PHE A 83 8.43 -0.44 -7.86
N LEU A 84 9.46 0.37 -8.12
CA LEU A 84 9.33 1.66 -8.80
C LEU A 84 8.84 1.49 -10.26
N LEU A 85 9.38 0.49 -10.97
CA LEU A 85 8.94 0.15 -12.33
C LEU A 85 7.48 -0.32 -12.36
N GLY A 86 7.07 -1.14 -11.38
CA GLY A 86 5.67 -1.54 -11.20
C GLY A 86 4.72 -0.36 -11.02
N HIS A 87 5.14 0.65 -10.25
CA HIS A 87 4.37 1.89 -10.08
C HIS A 87 4.25 2.66 -11.40
N LEU A 88 5.34 2.78 -12.15
CA LEU A 88 5.34 3.48 -13.43
C LEU A 88 4.34 2.87 -14.43
N LEU A 89 4.12 1.57 -14.38
CA LEU A 89 3.15 0.86 -15.22
C LEU A 89 1.69 1.23 -14.93
N TYR A 90 1.31 1.48 -13.67
CA TYR A 90 -0.09 1.80 -13.32
C TYR A 90 -0.37 3.28 -13.10
N ILE A 91 0.64 4.16 -13.06
CA ILE A 91 0.44 5.62 -13.01
C ILE A 91 -0.48 6.13 -14.14
N PRO A 92 -0.33 5.71 -15.42
CA PRO A 92 -1.23 6.13 -16.50
C PRO A 92 -2.69 5.74 -16.25
N ALA A 93 -2.90 4.58 -15.60
CA ALA A 93 -4.21 4.09 -15.24
C ALA A 93 -4.89 4.98 -14.18
N PHE A 94 -4.15 5.43 -13.16
CA PHE A 94 -4.66 6.36 -12.15
C PHE A 94 -4.85 7.78 -12.68
N TRP A 95 -3.96 8.25 -13.56
CA TRP A 95 -4.05 9.58 -14.15
C TRP A 95 -5.37 9.76 -14.92
N LYS A 96 -5.81 8.72 -15.63
CA LYS A 96 -7.06 8.71 -16.39
C LYS A 96 -8.32 8.81 -15.51
N TYR A 97 -8.29 8.28 -14.28
CA TYR A 97 -9.42 8.33 -13.33
C TYR A 97 -9.39 9.49 -12.33
N ARG A 98 -8.27 10.23 -12.24
CA ARG A 98 -8.09 11.35 -11.30
C ARG A 98 -9.16 12.45 -11.45
N LYS A 99 -9.80 12.56 -12.62
CA LYS A 99 -10.86 13.56 -12.88
C LYS A 99 -12.17 13.35 -12.09
N HIS A 100 -12.38 12.19 -11.45
CA HIS A 100 -13.67 11.85 -10.82
C HIS A 100 -13.68 11.81 -9.28
N THR A 101 -12.57 12.10 -8.59
CA THR A 101 -12.55 12.09 -7.12
C THR A 101 -12.43 13.49 -6.54
N THR A 102 -13.53 13.99 -5.97
CA THR A 102 -13.60 15.24 -5.20
C THR A 102 -13.36 15.01 -3.70
N LEU A 103 -12.95 13.80 -3.31
CA LEU A 103 -12.85 13.40 -1.91
C LEU A 103 -11.52 13.88 -1.31
N LYS A 104 -11.56 15.07 -0.68
CA LYS A 104 -10.40 15.75 -0.07
C LYS A 104 -10.03 15.26 1.34
N TRP A 105 -10.90 14.46 1.97
CA TRP A 105 -10.75 13.94 3.33
C TRP A 105 -9.39 13.27 3.66
N PRO A 106 -8.81 12.39 2.82
CA PRO A 106 -7.53 11.77 3.17
C PRO A 106 -6.36 12.76 3.21
N PHE A 107 -6.39 13.82 2.41
CA PHE A 107 -5.38 14.88 2.44
C PHE A 107 -5.47 15.69 3.74
N ILE A 108 -6.67 15.94 4.24
CA ILE A 108 -6.89 16.66 5.50
C ILE A 108 -6.36 15.85 6.69
N ALA A 109 -6.65 14.54 6.72
CA ALA A 109 -6.16 13.65 7.78
C ALA A 109 -4.62 13.57 7.80
N ILE A 110 -3.98 13.50 6.62
CA ILE A 110 -2.52 13.52 6.49
C ILE A 110 -1.92 14.86 6.93
N ALA A 111 -2.55 15.98 6.57
CA ALA A 111 -2.08 17.31 6.97
C ALA A 111 -2.14 17.53 8.48
N ILE A 112 -3.21 17.04 9.13
CA ILE A 112 -3.35 17.09 10.60
C ILE A 112 -2.26 16.24 11.28
N TYR A 113 -2.04 15.02 10.79
CA TYR A 113 -0.99 14.14 11.34
C TYR A 113 0.41 14.77 11.21
N MET A 114 0.76 15.27 10.02
CA MET A 114 2.04 15.95 9.80
C MET A 114 2.21 17.21 10.65
N GLY A 115 1.15 18.02 10.82
CA GLY A 115 1.19 19.20 11.68
C GLY A 115 1.40 18.85 13.16
N SER A 116 0.73 17.79 13.63
CA SER A 116 0.88 17.33 15.03
C SER A 116 2.29 16.79 15.33
N MET A 117 2.90 16.07 14.39
CA MET A 117 4.29 15.64 14.52
C MET A 117 5.25 16.84 14.43
N GLY A 118 5.05 17.78 13.50
CA GLY A 118 5.92 18.96 13.39
C GLY A 118 5.96 19.81 14.67
N GLY A 119 4.82 19.97 15.35
CA GLY A 119 4.76 20.69 16.63
C GLY A 119 5.52 20.00 17.75
N LEU A 120 5.39 18.67 17.87
CA LEU A 120 6.11 17.86 18.86
C LEU A 120 7.63 17.92 18.71
N TRP A 121 8.14 18.07 17.48
CA TRP A 121 9.59 18.18 17.23
C TRP A 121 10.15 19.57 17.53
N ILE A 122 9.38 20.64 17.28
CA ILE A 122 9.79 22.01 17.58
C ILE A 122 9.82 22.26 19.09
N ASP A 123 8.90 21.66 19.84
CA ASP A 123 8.91 21.75 21.30
C ASP A 123 10.01 20.89 21.93
N ALA A 124 10.43 19.79 21.29
CA ALA A 124 11.57 18.98 21.75
C ALA A 124 12.92 19.75 21.66
N ASP A 125 13.15 20.49 20.56
CA ASP A 125 14.34 21.36 20.38
C ASP A 125 14.38 22.57 21.33
N ARG A 126 13.31 22.83 22.08
CA ARG A 126 13.19 23.98 23.00
C ARG A 126 13.62 23.67 24.43
N TYR A 127 13.91 22.41 24.74
CA TYR A 127 14.31 21.93 26.07
C TYR A 127 15.76 21.38 26.13
N ASP A 128 16.51 21.46 25.02
CA ASP A 128 17.98 21.27 24.96
C ASP A 128 18.70 22.62 24.91
#